data_AF-A0A8S2FTR4-F1
#
_entry.id   AF-A0A8S2FTR4-F1
#
_cell.length_a   1.000
_cell.length_b   1.000
_cell.length_c   1.000
_cell.angle_alpha   90.00
_cell.angle_beta   90.00
_cell.angle_gamma   90.00
#
_symmetry.space_group_name_H-M   'P 1'
#
loop_
_entity.id
_entity.type
_entity.pdbx_description
1 polymer ?
#
loop_
_entity_poly.entity_id
_entity_poly.type
_entity_poly.pdbx_seq_one_letter_code
_entity_poly.pdbx_strand_id
1 'polypeptide(L)'
;DQKLKNHKHLCMKLELKSIIRADVEILPKIKHYRNNVTLGNFTHLYTVLFETQPSMAIFESNLLYDPLNKFIQLHSDMSRINLYRKSSACIQDRYELKSYCYCLAYHQSLNKTLSTITTKQLITRKPLNKITEVKNILQDKIKHLL
;
A
#
# COMPACT_ATOMS: atom_id res chain seq x y z
N ASP A 1 7.77 -9.07 -2.39
CA ASP A 1 9.20 -8.65 -2.27
C ASP A 1 10.15 -8.99 -3.43
N GLN A 2 9.67 -9.55 -4.54
CA GLN A 2 10.53 -9.89 -5.70
C GLN A 2 11.01 -8.63 -6.47
N LYS A 3 10.23 -7.54 -6.42
CA LYS A 3 10.47 -6.30 -7.19
C LYS A 3 11.76 -5.57 -6.79
N LEU A 4 12.15 -5.57 -5.50
CA LEU A 4 13.33 -4.84 -5.00
C LEU A 4 14.57 -5.73 -4.79
N LYS A 5 14.57 -6.99 -5.24
CA LYS A 5 15.59 -7.98 -4.88
C LYS A 5 17.04 -7.49 -5.10
N ASN A 6 17.29 -6.75 -6.18
CA ASN A 6 18.62 -6.23 -6.53
C ASN A 6 18.94 -4.85 -5.91
N HIS A 7 17.96 -4.19 -5.29
CA HIS A 7 18.09 -2.83 -4.75
C HIS A 7 17.98 -2.78 -3.22
N LYS A 8 18.00 -3.94 -2.54
CA LYS A 8 17.91 -4.02 -1.07
C LYS A 8 19.03 -3.26 -0.35
N HIS A 9 20.18 -3.08 -1.00
CA HIS A 9 21.31 -2.31 -0.46
C HIS A 9 21.12 -0.78 -0.57
N LEU A 10 20.13 -0.31 -1.35
CA LEU A 10 19.80 1.11 -1.53
C LEU A 10 18.47 1.47 -0.86
N CYS A 11 17.55 0.51 -0.79
CA CYS A 11 16.15 0.73 -0.45
C CYS A 11 15.75 -0.04 0.79
N MET A 12 15.13 0.67 1.73
CA MET A 12 14.25 0.09 2.73
C MET A 12 12.93 -0.31 2.07
N LYS A 13 12.39 -1.42 2.55
CA LYS A 13 11.05 -1.89 2.22
C LYS A 13 10.01 -0.93 2.80
N LEU A 14 8.92 -0.73 2.06
CA LEU A 14 7.74 -0.03 2.58
C LEU A 14 6.86 -1.00 3.36
N GLU A 15 6.28 -0.51 4.44
CA GLU A 15 5.34 -1.26 5.27
C GLU A 15 4.03 -0.50 5.38
N LEU A 16 2.93 -1.24 5.52
CA LEU A 16 1.62 -0.63 5.75
C LEU A 16 1.65 0.09 7.10
N LYS A 17 1.39 1.40 7.09
CA LYS A 17 1.23 2.21 8.30
C LYS A 17 -0.23 2.29 8.71
N SER A 18 -1.10 2.68 7.78
CA SER A 18 -2.53 2.78 8.05
C SER A 18 -3.35 2.69 6.76
N ILE A 19 -4.59 2.22 6.89
CA ILE A 19 -5.61 2.40 5.83
C ILE A 19 -6.29 3.72 6.12
N ILE A 20 -6.24 4.65 5.15
CA ILE A 20 -6.83 5.98 5.24
C ILE A 20 -8.32 5.88 4.92
N ARG A 21 -8.66 5.21 3.82
CA ARG A 21 -10.02 5.07 3.30
C ARG A 21 -10.17 3.72 2.61
N ALA A 22 -11.36 3.14 2.68
CA ALA A 22 -11.73 1.98 1.91
C ALA A 22 -13.19 2.17 1.48
N ASP A 23 -13.38 2.46 0.20
CA ASP A 23 -14.70 2.61 -0.41
C ASP A 23 -15.10 1.28 -1.04
N VAL A 24 -16.39 0.95 -1.03
CA VAL A 24 -16.90 -0.32 -1.55
C VAL A 24 -17.98 -0.08 -2.59
N GLU A 25 -17.86 -0.78 -3.71
CA GLU A 25 -18.88 -0.88 -4.75
C GLU A 25 -19.36 -2.32 -4.83
N ILE A 26 -20.68 -2.51 -4.82
CA ILE A 26 -21.29 -3.84 -4.98
C ILE A 26 -21.38 -4.12 -6.48
N LEU A 27 -20.64 -5.14 -6.92
CA LEU A 27 -20.60 -5.56 -8.31
C LEU A 27 -21.77 -6.51 -8.61
N PRO A 28 -22.41 -6.39 -9.79
CA PRO A 28 -23.35 -7.38 -10.26
C PRO A 28 -22.65 -8.73 -10.47
N LYS A 29 -23.33 -9.83 -10.13
CA LYS A 29 -22.83 -11.18 -10.43
C LYS A 29 -22.89 -11.42 -11.94
N ILE A 30 -21.77 -11.26 -12.64
CA ILE A 30 -21.69 -11.51 -14.08
C ILE A 30 -20.92 -12.83 -14.32
N LYS A 31 -21.62 -13.86 -14.82
CA LYS A 31 -21.01 -15.11 -15.31
C LYS A 31 -21.07 -15.15 -16.84
N HIS A 32 -19.97 -14.89 -17.54
CA HIS A 32 -19.88 -15.17 -18.98
C HIS A 32 -18.93 -16.32 -19.28
N TYR A 33 -19.51 -17.45 -19.70
CA TYR A 33 -18.78 -18.62 -20.21
C TYR A 33 -18.70 -18.52 -21.73
N ARG A 34 -17.49 -18.71 -22.27
CA ARG A 34 -17.06 -18.54 -23.68
C ARG A 34 -16.87 -17.07 -24.10
N ASN A 35 -15.63 -16.63 -23.91
CA ASN A 35 -14.94 -15.47 -24.47
C ASN A 35 -15.03 -14.16 -23.64
N ASN A 36 -14.39 -14.24 -22.46
CA ASN A 36 -13.87 -13.17 -21.59
C ASN A 36 -14.87 -12.24 -20.88
N VAL A 37 -15.31 -12.66 -19.68
CA VAL A 37 -15.00 -12.07 -18.35
C VAL A 37 -15.79 -12.91 -17.32
N THR A 38 -15.08 -13.48 -16.34
CA THR A 38 -15.72 -14.05 -15.13
C THR A 38 -15.21 -13.28 -13.91
N LEU A 39 -15.98 -12.27 -13.48
CA LEU A 39 -16.03 -11.97 -12.05
C LEU A 39 -16.53 -13.27 -11.41
N GLY A 40 -15.67 -14.00 -10.71
CA GLY A 40 -16.07 -15.22 -10.01
C GLY A 40 -17.13 -14.96 -8.92
N ASN A 41 -16.95 -15.52 -7.74
CA ASN A 41 -17.80 -15.20 -6.60
C ASN A 41 -17.55 -13.78 -6.02
N PHE A 42 -16.67 -12.99 -6.64
CA PHE A 42 -16.38 -11.60 -6.24
C PHE A 42 -17.57 -10.70 -6.54
N THR A 43 -18.07 -10.07 -5.49
CA THR A 43 -19.27 -9.20 -5.55
C THR A 43 -19.02 -7.83 -4.95
N HIS A 44 -17.81 -7.58 -4.43
CA HIS A 44 -17.45 -6.28 -3.87
C HIS A 44 -16.11 -5.85 -4.46
N LEU A 45 -16.07 -4.63 -4.99
CA LEU A 45 -14.86 -3.93 -5.37
C LEU A 45 -14.52 -2.93 -4.26
N TYR A 46 -13.34 -3.08 -3.65
CA TYR A 46 -12.82 -2.15 -2.67
C TYR A 46 -11.77 -1.25 -3.31
N THR A 47 -12.01 0.06 -3.32
CA THR A 47 -10.97 1.05 -3.61
C THR A 47 -10.35 1.49 -2.29
N VAL A 48 -9.11 1.09 -2.06
CA VAL A 48 -8.41 1.31 -0.80
C VAL A 48 -7.32 2.33 -0.96
N LEU A 49 -7.39 3.38 -0.14
CA LEU A 49 -6.35 4.36 0.04
C LEU A 49 -5.59 4.06 1.33
N PHE A 50 -4.27 3.86 1.25
CA PHE A 50 -3.45 3.53 2.41
C PHE A 50 -2.12 4.26 2.42
N GLU A 51 -1.62 4.50 3.63
CA GLU A 51 -0.33 5.11 3.90
C GLU A 51 0.70 4.04 4.25
N THR A 52 1.92 4.22 3.77
CA THR A 52 3.06 3.38 4.12
C THR A 52 4.11 4.12 4.93
N GLN A 53 4.90 3.38 5.69
CA GLN A 53 6.09 3.86 6.36
C GLN A 53 7.34 3.20 5.77
N PRO A 54 8.51 3.84 5.86
CA PRO A 54 8.76 5.17 6.44
C PRO A 54 8.49 6.36 5.48
N SER A 55 8.15 6.08 4.22
CA SER A 55 8.07 7.11 3.17
C SER A 55 6.87 8.04 3.26
N MET A 56 5.86 7.70 4.08
CA MET A 56 4.53 8.32 4.05
C MET A 56 3.94 8.28 2.63
N ALA A 57 4.29 7.26 1.84
CA ALA A 57 3.75 7.10 0.51
C ALA A 57 2.28 6.69 0.61
N ILE A 58 1.45 7.39 -0.15
CA ILE A 58 0.01 7.14 -0.23
C ILE A 58 -0.23 6.36 -1.51
N PHE A 59 -0.90 5.22 -1.37
CA PHE A 59 -1.25 4.34 -2.47
C PHE A 59 -2.75 4.20 -2.58
N GLU A 60 -3.20 4.03 -3.81
CA GLU A 60 -4.53 3.57 -4.16
C GLU A 60 -4.44 2.16 -4.78
N SER A 61 -5.36 1.29 -4.42
CA SER A 61 -5.46 -0.06 -4.95
C SER A 61 -6.91 -0.51 -5.03
N ASN A 62 -7.21 -1.29 -6.07
CA ASN A 62 -8.52 -1.89 -6.27
C ASN A 62 -8.46 -3.39 -5.93
N LEU A 63 -9.33 -3.83 -5.02
CA LEU A 63 -9.35 -5.20 -4.49
C LEU A 63 -10.73 -5.81 -4.72
N LEU A 64 -10.77 -6.99 -5.32
CA LEU A 64 -11.99 -7.77 -5.46
C LEU A 64 -12.17 -8.67 -4.24
N TYR A 65 -13.35 -8.63 -3.63
CA TYR A 65 -13.72 -9.46 -2.48
C TYR A 65 -14.87 -10.42 -2.79
N ASP A 66 -14.62 -11.68 -2.49
CA ASP A 66 -15.59 -12.78 -2.48
C ASP A 66 -16.08 -12.97 -1.04
N PRO A 67 -17.32 -12.55 -0.73
CA PRO A 67 -17.87 -12.66 0.62
C PRO A 67 -18.20 -14.11 1.01
N LEU A 68 -18.37 -15.02 0.05
CA LEU A 68 -18.70 -16.42 0.33
C LEU A 68 -17.47 -17.17 0.83
N ASN A 69 -16.34 -17.02 0.12
CA ASN A 69 -15.08 -17.67 0.47
C ASN A 69 -14.16 -16.80 1.33
N LYS A 70 -14.59 -15.58 1.68
CA LYS A 70 -13.81 -14.55 2.39
C LYS A 70 -12.45 -14.28 1.72
N PHE A 71 -12.42 -14.32 0.40
CA PHE A 71 -11.19 -14.22 -0.38
C PHE A 71 -11.02 -12.84 -1.01
N ILE A 72 -9.82 -12.28 -0.94
CA ILE A 72 -9.45 -11.02 -1.59
C ILE A 72 -8.34 -11.23 -2.62
N GLN A 73 -8.54 -10.65 -3.81
CA GLN A 73 -7.51 -10.53 -4.83
C GLN A 73 -7.34 -9.10 -5.30
N LEU A 74 -6.16 -8.85 -5.87
CA LEU A 74 -5.85 -7.60 -6.51
C LEU A 74 -6.60 -7.51 -7.84
N HIS A 75 -7.40 -6.47 -8.04
CA HIS A 75 -8.06 -6.22 -9.32
C HIS A 75 -7.10 -5.61 -10.33
N SER A 76 -6.30 -4.64 -9.88
CA SER A 76 -5.32 -3.89 -10.66
C SER A 76 -4.08 -3.59 -9.80
N ASP A 77 -2.94 -3.31 -10.42
CA ASP A 77 -1.72 -2.90 -9.70
C ASP A 77 -1.97 -1.71 -8.74
N MET A 78 -1.13 -1.62 -7.71
CA MET A 78 -1.16 -0.51 -6.74
C MET A 78 -0.49 0.73 -7.34
N SER A 79 -1.16 1.87 -7.22
CA SER A 79 -0.66 3.16 -7.73
C SER A 79 -0.29 4.08 -6.59
N ARG A 80 0.97 4.57 -6.58
CA ARG A 80 1.37 5.62 -5.65
C ARG A 80 0.82 6.95 -6.15
N ILE A 81 0.01 7.61 -5.33
CA ILE A 81 -0.68 8.85 -5.74
C ILE A 81 0.05 10.13 -5.30
N ASN A 82 0.95 10.05 -4.33
CA ASN A 82 1.75 11.19 -3.88
C ASN A 82 3.18 11.18 -4.43
N LEU A 83 3.77 12.36 -4.58
CA LEU A 83 5.11 12.53 -5.14
C LEU A 83 6.17 11.72 -4.38
N TYR A 84 7.08 11.11 -5.13
CA TYR A 84 8.22 10.35 -4.60
C TYR A 84 9.21 11.21 -3.81
N ARG A 85 9.44 12.45 -4.26
CA ARG A 85 10.45 13.37 -3.71
C ARG A 85 11.82 12.70 -3.56
N LYS A 86 12.57 13.05 -2.51
CA LYS A 86 13.88 12.47 -2.18
C LYS A 86 13.79 11.03 -1.66
N SER A 87 12.58 10.53 -1.38
CA SER A 87 12.38 9.22 -0.77
C SER A 87 12.83 8.09 -1.68
N SER A 88 12.86 8.26 -3.00
CA SER A 88 13.26 7.24 -3.97
C SER A 88 14.37 7.70 -4.92
N ALA A 89 15.14 8.73 -4.56
CA ALA A 89 16.13 9.37 -5.44
C ALA A 89 17.32 8.48 -5.80
N CYS A 90 17.58 7.44 -5.00
CA CYS A 90 18.62 6.42 -5.23
C CYS A 90 18.28 5.45 -6.36
N ILE A 91 17.03 5.42 -6.83
CA ILE A 91 16.63 4.67 -8.02
C ILE A 91 16.67 5.60 -9.22
N GLN A 92 17.62 5.38 -10.13
CA GLN A 92 17.81 6.23 -11.31
C GLN A 92 17.45 5.51 -12.62
N ASP A 93 17.62 4.21 -12.66
CA ASP A 93 17.59 3.34 -13.83
C ASP A 93 16.27 2.57 -14.01
N ARG A 94 15.43 2.48 -12.97
CA ARG A 94 14.15 1.72 -12.98
C ARG A 94 13.00 2.49 -12.34
N TYR A 95 12.31 3.30 -13.14
CA TYR A 95 11.29 4.22 -12.65
C TYR A 95 10.16 3.51 -11.88
N GLU A 96 9.77 2.31 -12.31
CA GLU A 96 8.74 1.48 -11.68
C GLU A 96 9.07 1.08 -10.24
N LEU A 97 10.36 1.05 -9.86
CA LEU A 97 10.80 0.72 -8.50
C LEU A 97 10.73 1.92 -7.54
N LYS A 98 10.58 3.14 -8.06
CA LYS A 98 10.48 4.35 -7.24
C LYS A 98 9.28 4.32 -6.30
N SER A 99 8.20 3.66 -6.70
CA SER A 99 7.01 3.44 -5.86
C SER A 99 7.32 2.66 -4.61
N TYR A 100 8.21 1.68 -4.70
CA TYR A 100 8.46 0.71 -3.63
C TYR A 100 9.73 1.02 -2.83
N CYS A 101 10.61 1.90 -3.33
CA CYS A 101 11.89 2.19 -2.68
C CYS A 101 11.80 3.38 -1.72
N TYR A 102 12.28 3.16 -0.50
CA TYR A 102 12.68 4.23 0.41
C TYR A 102 14.19 4.25 0.63
N CYS A 103 14.89 5.28 0.15
CA CYS A 103 16.34 5.33 0.13
C CYS A 103 16.95 5.39 1.54
N LEU A 104 17.87 4.46 1.81
CA LEU A 104 18.59 4.37 3.08
C LEU A 104 19.36 5.65 3.41
N ALA A 105 20.07 6.23 2.44
CA ALA A 105 20.81 7.48 2.64
C ALA A 105 19.89 8.64 3.02
N TYR A 106 18.70 8.72 2.42
CA TYR A 106 17.69 9.72 2.79
C TYR A 106 17.19 9.50 4.22
N HIS A 107 16.91 8.26 4.61
CA HIS A 107 16.54 7.91 5.99
C HIS A 107 17.59 8.34 7.01
N GLN A 108 18.87 8.03 6.76
CA GLN A 108 19.97 8.42 7.63
C GLN A 108 20.11 9.94 7.76
N SER A 109 19.95 10.66 6.65
CA SER A 109 20.01 12.13 6.66
C SER A 109 18.90 12.74 7.54
N LEU A 110 17.68 12.21 7.46
CA LEU A 110 16.56 12.64 8.30
C LEU A 110 16.82 12.32 9.76
N ASN A 111 17.27 11.11 10.10
CA ASN A 111 17.54 10.75 11.49
C ASN A 111 18.64 11.62 12.12
N LYS A 112 19.66 12.03 11.32
CA LYS A 112 20.68 12.98 11.75
C LYS A 112 20.11 14.37 12.02
N THR A 113 19.15 14.82 11.21
CA THR A 113 18.44 16.09 11.41
C THR A 113 17.45 16.02 12.58
N LEU A 114 16.74 14.89 12.73
CA LEU A 114 15.82 14.68 13.85
C LEU A 114 16.56 14.59 15.17
N SER A 115 17.72 13.93 15.24
CA SER A 115 18.55 13.91 16.45
C SER A 115 19.07 15.30 16.85
N THR A 116 19.09 16.25 15.91
CA THR A 116 19.37 17.67 16.20
C THR A 116 18.12 18.45 16.64
N ILE A 117 16.91 17.93 16.39
CA ILE A 117 15.61 18.59 16.68
C ILE A 117 14.92 18.00 17.92
N THR A 118 15.23 16.76 18.34
CA THR A 118 14.59 16.06 19.48
C THR A 118 14.74 16.75 20.85
N THR A 119 15.35 17.93 20.93
CA THR A 119 15.21 18.83 22.08
C THR A 119 13.81 19.47 22.20
N LYS A 120 12.87 19.28 21.26
CA LYS A 120 11.48 19.76 21.40
C LYS A 120 10.47 18.69 20.97
N GLN A 121 9.64 18.29 21.95
CA GLN A 121 8.58 17.26 21.93
C GLN A 121 7.61 17.35 20.74
N LEU A 122 6.97 16.21 20.42
CA LEU A 122 5.57 16.22 19.97
C LEU A 122 4.82 14.89 20.20
N ILE A 123 3.51 15.10 20.41
CA ILE A 123 2.46 14.24 20.94
C ILE A 123 1.85 13.33 19.86
N THR A 124 1.41 12.13 20.26
CA THR A 124 0.77 11.12 19.41
C THR A 124 -0.76 11.26 19.38
N ARG A 125 -1.37 10.98 18.21
CA ARG A 125 -2.83 10.82 18.05
C ARG A 125 -3.18 9.35 17.76
N LYS A 126 -4.33 8.91 18.27
CA LYS A 126 -4.84 7.53 18.25
C LYS A 126 -5.94 7.39 17.17
N PRO A 127 -6.02 6.30 16.39
CA PRO A 127 -7.08 6.15 15.39
C PRO A 127 -8.29 5.34 15.90
N LEU A 128 -9.45 5.64 15.31
CA LEU A 128 -10.78 5.13 15.61
C LEU A 128 -11.07 3.79 14.89
N ASN A 129 -11.76 2.87 15.56
CA ASN A 129 -12.17 1.56 15.04
C ASN A 129 -13.64 1.51 14.65
N LYS A 130 -13.96 0.98 13.46
CA LYS A 130 -15.08 0.06 13.20
C LYS A 130 -14.97 -0.55 11.78
N ILE A 131 -15.56 -1.75 11.64
CA ILE A 131 -15.35 -2.80 10.62
C ILE A 131 -14.04 -3.58 10.88
N THR A 132 -14.14 -4.70 11.59
CA THR A 132 -12.97 -5.47 12.07
C THR A 132 -12.55 -6.57 11.09
N GLU A 133 -13.48 -7.33 10.53
CA GLU A 133 -13.13 -8.53 9.74
C GLU A 133 -12.58 -8.19 8.35
N VAL A 134 -13.33 -7.45 7.52
CA VAL A 134 -12.86 -7.06 6.18
C VAL A 134 -11.63 -6.18 6.27
N LYS A 135 -11.54 -5.30 7.29
CA LYS A 135 -10.35 -4.48 7.52
C LYS A 135 -9.11 -5.34 7.77
N ASN A 136 -9.20 -6.41 8.56
CA ASN A 136 -8.07 -7.32 8.78
C ASN A 136 -7.65 -8.03 7.48
N ILE A 137 -8.61 -8.51 6.69
CA ILE A 137 -8.32 -9.15 5.39
C ILE A 137 -7.65 -8.16 4.43
N LEU A 138 -8.14 -6.91 4.36
CA LEU A 138 -7.54 -5.85 3.55
C LEU A 138 -6.13 -5.52 4.03
N GLN A 139 -5.93 -5.37 5.34
CA GLN A 139 -4.61 -5.10 5.93
C GLN A 139 -3.61 -6.21 5.60
N ASP A 140 -3.98 -7.46 5.79
CA ASP A 140 -3.09 -8.59 5.54
C ASP A 140 -2.77 -8.73 4.06
N LYS A 141 -3.76 -8.51 3.17
CA LYS A 141 -3.51 -8.48 1.73
C LYS A 141 -2.51 -7.38 1.36
N ILE A 142 -2.71 -6.15 1.85
CA ILE A 142 -1.84 -5.02 1.53
C ILE A 142 -0.42 -5.25 2.05
N LYS A 143 -0.27 -5.80 3.26
CA LYS A 143 1.05 -6.16 3.81
C LYS A 143 1.80 -7.15 2.92
N HIS A 144 1.11 -8.10 2.29
CA HIS A 144 1.73 -9.05 1.36
C HIS A 144 2.10 -8.44 0.00
N LEU A 145 1.43 -7.37 -0.41
CA LEU A 145 1.69 -6.67 -1.68
C LEU A 145 2.91 -5.74 -1.59
N LEU A 146 3.23 -5.25 -0.39
CA LEU A 146 4.42 -4.47 -0.08
C LEU A 146 5.65 -5.39 0.08
#